data_AF-A0A2N2JZJ3-F1
#
_entry.id   AF-A0A2N2JZJ3-F1
#
_cell.length_a   1.000
_cell.length_b   1.000
_cell.length_c   1.000
_cell.angle_alpha   90.00
_cell.angle_beta   90.00
_cell.angle_gamma   90.00
#
_symmetry.space_group_name_H-M   'P 1'
#
loop_
_entity.id
_entity.type
_entity.pdbx_description
1 polymer ?
#
loop_
_entity_poly.entity_id
_entity_poly.type
_entity_poly.pdbx_seq_one_letter_code
_entity_poly.pdbx_strand_id
1 'polypeptide(L)'
;MTNSDRSPREEAILDTVFELLQEENLSRFIDEPIDDAFQAFQIETAEPLSHLNFNTIISRFFYELNAKAICPRRHLSETESLAEAVFLLEKYYKGVHTRGYDGAWMDASSSEGEGIGQVLFQLANTMKQIERDKYIKWVLLSNIDQHDWKMKVRLVSKYLQRYGEDLPPQLAGMDPFQLIESLPGLIDTVLSADFIFSNPYRHSMIPFPQ
;
A
#
# COMPACT_ATOMS: atom_id res chain seq x y z
N MET A 1 -28.08 -29.86 20.93
CA MET A 1 -26.68 -30.14 21.33
C MET A 1 -25.78 -29.76 20.17
N THR A 2 -25.31 -28.53 20.14
CA THR A 2 -24.39 -28.00 19.11
C THR A 2 -23.06 -27.73 19.80
N ASN A 3 -22.26 -28.79 19.96
CA ASN A 3 -20.83 -28.63 20.14
C ASN A 3 -20.30 -28.15 18.80
N SER A 4 -20.38 -26.84 18.59
CA SER A 4 -19.65 -26.15 17.54
C SER A 4 -18.19 -26.42 17.82
N ASP A 5 -17.62 -27.32 17.02
CA ASP A 5 -16.20 -27.62 16.96
C ASP A 5 -15.50 -26.36 16.42
N ARG A 6 -15.44 -25.33 17.27
CA ARG A 6 -14.60 -24.16 17.08
C ARG A 6 -13.20 -24.69 17.16
N SER A 7 -12.59 -25.01 16.02
CA SER A 7 -11.17 -25.25 16.00
C SER A 7 -10.51 -23.92 16.36
N PRO A 8 -9.93 -23.78 17.57
CA PRO A 8 -9.43 -22.51 18.08
C PRO A 8 -8.25 -21.98 17.25
N ARG A 9 -7.69 -22.83 16.39
CA ARG A 9 -6.56 -22.52 15.53
C ARG A 9 -6.94 -21.58 14.38
N GLU A 10 -8.00 -21.86 13.64
CA GLU A 10 -8.42 -21.06 12.48
C GLU A 10 -8.93 -19.68 12.91
N GLU A 11 -9.64 -19.61 14.04
CA GLU A 11 -10.05 -18.34 14.64
C GLU A 11 -8.81 -17.51 15.04
N ALA A 12 -7.83 -18.13 15.72
CA ALA A 12 -6.59 -17.45 16.06
C ALA A 12 -5.79 -16.98 14.83
N ILE A 13 -5.78 -17.75 13.74
CA ILE A 13 -5.14 -17.32 12.47
C ILE A 13 -5.84 -16.09 11.91
N LEU A 14 -7.18 -16.08 11.84
CA LEU A 14 -7.93 -14.92 11.37
C LEU A 14 -7.67 -13.70 12.26
N ASP A 15 -7.75 -13.87 13.58
CA ASP A 15 -7.48 -12.78 14.53
C ASP A 15 -6.08 -12.20 14.33
N THR A 16 -5.06 -13.06 14.20
CA THR A 16 -3.68 -12.63 13.94
C THR A 16 -3.55 -11.88 12.61
N VAL A 17 -4.19 -12.38 11.54
CA VAL A 17 -4.16 -11.74 10.23
C VAL A 17 -4.86 -10.38 10.28
N PHE A 18 -6.05 -10.29 10.89
CA PHE A 18 -6.76 -9.01 11.01
C PHE A 18 -5.97 -8.01 11.86
N GLU A 19 -5.43 -8.42 13.01
CA GLU A 19 -4.60 -7.57 13.86
C GLU A 19 -3.40 -7.01 13.07
N LEU A 20 -2.65 -7.86 12.37
CA LEU A 20 -1.48 -7.43 11.59
C LEU A 20 -1.83 -6.51 10.41
N LEU A 21 -3.01 -6.65 9.83
CA LEU A 21 -3.45 -5.89 8.65
C LEU A 21 -4.34 -4.68 8.99
N GLN A 22 -4.56 -4.38 10.27
CA GLN A 22 -5.21 -3.14 10.69
C GLN A 22 -4.48 -1.91 10.15
N GLU A 23 -5.25 -0.88 9.80
CA GLU A 23 -4.73 0.35 9.20
C GLU A 23 -3.69 1.02 10.10
N GLU A 24 -3.85 0.95 11.43
CA GLU A 24 -2.87 1.46 12.39
C GLU A 24 -1.51 0.78 12.24
N ASN A 25 -1.50 -0.54 11.99
CA ASN A 25 -0.27 -1.29 11.78
C ASN A 25 0.32 -1.01 10.40
N LEU A 26 -0.50 -0.99 9.35
CA LEU A 26 -0.02 -0.62 8.01
C LEU A 26 0.57 0.79 7.99
N SER A 27 -0.12 1.75 8.60
CA SER A 27 0.36 3.13 8.76
C SER A 27 1.70 3.17 9.47
N ARG A 28 1.78 2.57 10.67
CA ARG A 28 2.98 2.61 11.50
C ARG A 28 4.18 1.93 10.85
N PHE A 29 3.98 0.80 10.18
CA PHE A 29 5.10 0.01 9.66
C PHE A 29 5.52 0.39 8.24
N ILE A 30 4.67 1.08 7.48
CA ILE A 30 4.88 1.34 6.05
C ILE A 30 4.75 2.82 5.73
N ASP A 31 3.60 3.41 6.01
CA ASP A 31 3.31 4.77 5.56
C ASP A 31 4.11 5.83 6.31
N GLU A 32 4.08 5.79 7.64
CA GLU A 32 4.77 6.75 8.50
C GLU A 32 6.28 6.82 8.19
N PRO A 33 7.02 5.70 8.07
CA PRO A 33 8.42 5.75 7.66
C PRO A 33 8.65 6.41 6.29
N ILE A 34 7.75 6.19 5.32
CA ILE A 34 7.85 6.78 3.98
C ILE A 34 7.51 8.27 4.02
N ASP A 35 6.48 8.65 4.77
CA ASP A 35 6.05 10.04 4.93
C ASP A 35 7.12 10.85 5.69
N ASP A 36 7.73 10.29 6.73
CA ASP A 36 8.86 10.90 7.45
C ASP A 36 10.07 11.11 6.51
N ALA A 37 10.41 10.10 5.71
CA ALA A 37 11.50 10.20 4.74
C ALA A 37 11.20 11.25 3.65
N PHE A 38 9.93 11.35 3.21
CA PHE A 38 9.49 12.39 2.28
C PHE A 38 9.60 13.79 2.88
N GLN A 39 9.12 14.00 4.10
CA GLN A 39 9.18 15.29 4.79
C GLN A 39 10.62 15.72 5.09
N ALA A 40 11.51 14.77 5.39
CA ALA A 40 12.91 15.05 5.65
C ALA A 40 13.73 15.32 4.38
N PHE A 41 13.18 15.02 3.18
CA PHE A 41 13.90 15.18 1.93
C PHE A 41 13.98 16.63 1.48
N GLN A 42 15.19 17.16 1.34
CA GLN A 42 15.42 18.53 0.89
C GLN A 42 15.62 18.57 -0.63
N ILE A 43 14.79 19.36 -1.30
CA ILE A 43 14.87 19.57 -2.74
C ILE A 43 15.83 20.74 -3.00
N GLU A 44 17.03 20.43 -3.47
CA GLU A 44 17.98 21.41 -3.96
C GLU A 44 17.76 21.61 -5.46
N THR A 45 17.02 22.65 -5.84
CA THR A 45 16.79 22.97 -7.27
C THR A 45 17.42 24.29 -7.65
N ALA A 46 18.13 24.28 -8.78
CA ALA A 46 18.44 25.49 -9.52
C ALA A 46 17.37 25.66 -10.59
N GLU A 47 16.73 26.82 -10.66
CA GLU A 47 15.82 27.17 -11.75
C GLU A 47 16.62 27.74 -12.94
N PRO A 48 16.30 27.35 -14.19
CA PRO A 48 15.27 26.38 -14.57
C PRO A 48 15.71 24.92 -14.32
N LEU A 49 14.75 24.05 -13.99
CA LEU A 49 15.01 22.63 -13.78
C LEU A 49 15.52 22.00 -15.08
N SER A 50 16.71 21.41 -15.06
CA SER A 50 17.23 20.63 -16.19
C SER A 50 16.85 19.15 -16.05
N HIS A 51 16.82 18.42 -17.17
CA HIS A 51 16.53 16.99 -17.18
C HIS A 51 17.56 16.19 -16.35
N LEU A 52 18.83 16.63 -16.35
CA LEU A 52 19.86 16.04 -15.49
C LEU A 52 19.54 16.25 -14.01
N ASN A 53 19.17 17.47 -13.61
CA ASN A 53 18.80 17.78 -12.23
C ASN A 53 17.57 16.99 -11.79
N PHE A 54 16.57 16.85 -12.66
CA PHE A 54 15.40 16.01 -12.40
C PHE A 54 15.79 14.57 -12.07
N ASN A 55 16.63 13.95 -12.90
CA ASN A 55 17.12 12.59 -12.68
C ASN A 55 17.92 12.45 -11.39
N THR A 56 18.79 13.42 -11.10
CA THR A 56 19.53 13.43 -9.83
C THR A 56 18.59 13.53 -8.63
N ILE A 57 17.55 14.36 -8.70
CA ILE A 57 16.58 14.53 -7.60
C ILE A 57 15.77 13.25 -7.38
N ILE A 58 15.16 12.67 -8.42
CA ILE A 58 14.35 11.46 -8.27
C ILE A 58 15.20 10.26 -7.83
N SER A 59 16.46 10.16 -8.30
CA SER A 59 17.40 9.11 -7.88
C SER A 59 17.77 9.25 -6.40
N ARG A 60 18.18 10.44 -5.96
CA ARG A 60 18.48 10.72 -4.54
C ARG A 60 17.27 10.45 -3.66
N PHE A 61 16.09 10.90 -4.07
CA PHE A 61 14.86 10.67 -3.33
C PHE A 61 14.57 9.17 -3.16
N PHE A 62 14.64 8.42 -4.26
CA PHE A 62 14.40 6.98 -4.24
C PHE A 62 15.42 6.21 -3.39
N TYR A 63 16.68 6.62 -3.44
CA TYR A 63 17.73 6.11 -2.58
C TYR A 63 17.39 6.32 -1.10
N GLU A 64 16.98 7.53 -0.71
CA GLU A 64 16.62 7.87 0.67
C GLU A 64 15.44 7.02 1.18
N LEU A 65 14.42 6.81 0.35
CA LEU A 65 13.30 5.91 0.68
C LEU A 65 13.78 4.48 0.97
N ASN A 66 14.63 3.92 0.10
CA ASN A 66 15.13 2.55 0.26
C ASN A 66 16.08 2.39 1.45
N ALA A 67 16.87 3.42 1.76
CA ALA A 67 17.83 3.39 2.85
C ALA A 67 17.16 3.54 4.22
N LYS A 68 16.06 4.31 4.32
CA LYS A 68 15.47 4.72 5.61
C LYS A 68 14.10 4.13 5.89
N ALA A 69 13.23 4.08 4.88
CA ALA A 69 11.80 3.84 5.04
C ALA A 69 11.34 2.43 4.65
N ILE A 70 11.97 1.82 3.63
CA ILE A 70 11.53 0.53 3.08
C ILE A 70 12.18 -0.65 3.82
N CYS A 71 11.42 -1.73 4.04
CA CYS A 71 11.90 -2.96 4.66
C CYS A 71 11.86 -4.16 3.67
N PRO A 72 12.97 -4.90 3.50
CA PRO A 72 14.29 -4.67 4.09
C PRO A 72 14.98 -3.44 3.48
N ARG A 73 15.75 -2.73 4.30
CA ARG A 73 16.53 -1.56 3.86
C ARG A 73 17.56 -1.99 2.82
N ARG A 74 17.63 -1.26 1.71
CA ARG A 74 18.56 -1.53 0.61
C ARG A 74 19.46 -0.32 0.39
N HIS A 75 20.75 -0.57 0.22
CA HIS A 75 21.71 0.43 -0.23
C HIS A 75 21.89 0.24 -1.73
N LEU A 76 21.22 1.06 -2.51
CA LEU A 76 21.29 1.05 -3.96
C LEU A 76 22.43 1.96 -4.43
N SER A 77 23.08 1.61 -5.53
CA SER A 77 23.91 2.57 -6.27
C SER A 77 23.06 3.69 -6.87
N GLU A 78 23.69 4.78 -7.28
CA GLU A 78 23.00 5.90 -7.94
C GLU A 78 22.30 5.45 -9.23
N THR A 79 22.95 4.59 -10.03
CA THR A 79 22.38 4.05 -11.28
C THR A 79 21.18 3.15 -11.02
N GLU A 80 21.25 2.28 -10.02
CA GLU A 80 20.12 1.41 -9.62
C GLU A 80 18.95 2.24 -9.11
N SER A 81 19.23 3.25 -8.28
CA SER A 81 18.21 4.14 -7.72
C SER A 81 17.49 4.90 -8.83
N LEU A 82 18.24 5.44 -9.79
CA LEU A 82 17.66 6.11 -10.95
C LEU A 82 16.84 5.15 -11.81
N ALA A 83 17.35 3.96 -12.11
CA ALA A 83 16.66 2.99 -12.94
C ALA A 83 15.33 2.54 -12.31
N GLU A 84 15.31 2.25 -11.01
CA GLU A 84 14.09 1.90 -10.29
C GLU A 84 13.11 3.10 -10.22
N ALA A 85 13.60 4.32 -9.96
CA ALA A 85 12.75 5.52 -9.96
C ALA A 85 12.10 5.78 -11.32
N VAL A 86 12.87 5.71 -12.41
CA VAL A 86 12.35 5.85 -13.79
C VAL A 86 11.32 4.77 -14.09
N PHE A 87 11.60 3.52 -13.72
CA PHE A 87 10.65 2.42 -13.91
C PHE A 87 9.33 2.67 -13.19
N LEU A 88 9.37 3.15 -11.94
CA LEU A 88 8.15 3.45 -11.18
C LEU A 88 7.38 4.61 -11.78
N LEU A 89 8.06 5.69 -12.17
CA LEU A 89 7.40 6.81 -12.84
C LEU A 89 6.77 6.36 -14.15
N GLU A 90 7.50 5.61 -14.98
CA GLU A 90 6.99 5.11 -16.26
C GLU A 90 5.72 4.27 -16.09
N LYS A 91 5.68 3.43 -15.07
CA LYS A 91 4.58 2.50 -14.86
C LYS A 91 3.37 3.11 -14.13
N TYR A 92 3.61 4.00 -13.17
CA TYR A 92 2.57 4.41 -12.21
C TYR A 92 2.27 5.90 -12.20
N TYR A 93 3.14 6.75 -12.74
CA TYR A 93 2.91 8.19 -12.72
C TYR A 93 1.71 8.59 -13.57
N LYS A 94 0.81 9.38 -12.98
CA LYS A 94 -0.39 9.91 -13.61
C LYS A 94 -0.55 11.37 -13.21
N GLY A 95 -0.12 12.26 -14.11
CA GLY A 95 -0.40 13.69 -14.02
C GLY A 95 -1.83 14.01 -14.44
N VAL A 96 -2.20 15.28 -14.42
CA VAL A 96 -3.54 15.74 -14.83
C VAL A 96 -3.77 15.48 -16.33
N HIS A 97 -2.74 15.72 -17.13
CA HIS A 97 -2.77 15.56 -18.60
C HIS A 97 -1.59 14.74 -19.13
N THR A 98 -0.76 14.21 -18.25
CA THR A 98 0.49 13.52 -18.58
C THR A 98 0.57 12.17 -17.87
N ARG A 99 1.48 11.30 -18.30
CA ARG A 99 1.69 9.96 -17.72
C ARG A 99 3.11 9.49 -17.95
N GLY A 100 3.52 8.50 -17.17
CA GLY A 100 4.85 7.89 -17.32
C GLY A 100 5.97 8.85 -16.94
N TYR A 101 7.20 8.47 -17.28
CA TYR A 101 8.40 9.25 -16.95
C TYR A 101 8.42 10.61 -17.64
N ASP A 102 8.15 10.64 -18.96
CA ASP A 102 8.14 11.89 -19.73
C ASP A 102 7.08 12.86 -19.20
N GLY A 103 5.94 12.33 -18.75
CA GLY A 103 4.90 13.14 -18.13
C GLY A 103 5.33 13.74 -16.79
N ALA A 104 5.99 12.95 -15.94
CA ALA A 104 6.55 13.44 -14.69
C ALA A 104 7.58 14.55 -14.92
N TRP A 105 8.43 14.40 -15.94
CA TRP A 105 9.38 15.43 -16.34
C TRP A 105 8.69 16.72 -16.82
N MET A 106 7.64 16.62 -17.64
CA MET A 106 6.88 17.78 -18.10
C MET A 106 6.20 18.51 -16.93
N ASP A 107 5.55 17.78 -16.03
CA ASP A 107 4.86 18.37 -14.88
C ASP A 107 5.87 19.03 -13.91
N ALA A 108 7.05 18.40 -13.72
CA ALA A 108 8.11 18.95 -12.89
C ALA A 108 8.76 20.22 -13.47
N SER A 109 8.89 20.33 -14.79
CA SER A 109 9.58 21.44 -15.46
C SER A 109 8.66 22.60 -15.85
N SER A 110 7.35 22.38 -15.96
CA SER A 110 6.37 23.39 -16.37
C SER A 110 5.76 24.18 -15.21
N SER A 111 5.87 23.68 -13.99
CA SER A 111 5.30 24.32 -12.80
C SER A 111 6.31 25.28 -12.17
N GLU A 112 5.88 26.48 -11.81
CA GLU A 112 6.69 27.47 -11.07
C GLU A 112 7.03 26.92 -9.67
N GLY A 113 8.12 26.16 -9.56
CA GLY A 113 8.72 25.68 -8.31
C GLY A 113 8.10 24.44 -7.66
N GLU A 114 6.78 24.22 -7.76
CA GLU A 114 6.10 23.13 -7.01
C GLU A 114 6.03 21.78 -7.74
N GLY A 115 6.27 21.74 -9.06
CA GLY A 115 6.01 20.56 -9.89
C GLY A 115 6.82 19.33 -9.48
N ILE A 116 8.10 19.53 -9.15
CA ILE A 116 8.97 18.44 -8.68
C ILE A 116 8.46 17.87 -7.35
N GLY A 117 7.96 18.71 -6.44
CA GLY A 117 7.39 18.26 -5.17
C GLY A 117 6.19 17.34 -5.39
N GLN A 118 5.32 17.66 -6.35
CA GLN A 118 4.19 16.81 -6.72
C GLN A 118 4.63 15.47 -7.31
N VAL A 119 5.68 15.46 -8.13
CA VAL A 119 6.25 14.21 -8.67
C VAL A 119 6.79 13.32 -7.55
N LEU A 120 7.57 13.89 -6.62
CA LEU A 120 8.12 13.14 -5.49
C LEU A 120 7.01 12.62 -4.56
N PHE A 121 5.96 13.41 -4.34
CA PHE A 121 4.79 12.98 -3.57
C PHE A 121 4.07 11.79 -4.22
N GLN A 122 3.85 11.83 -5.54
CA GLN A 122 3.27 10.68 -6.25
C GLN A 122 4.17 9.44 -6.18
N LEU A 123 5.49 9.61 -6.28
CA LEU A 123 6.44 8.52 -6.18
C LEU A 123 6.43 7.90 -4.76
N ALA A 124 6.36 8.72 -3.71
CA ALA A 124 6.22 8.26 -2.33
C ALA A 124 4.92 7.45 -2.12
N ASN A 125 3.78 7.95 -2.62
CA ASN A 125 2.50 7.24 -2.51
C ASN A 125 2.49 5.92 -3.30
N THR A 126 3.12 5.91 -4.49
CA THR A 126 3.32 4.68 -5.26
C THR A 126 4.13 3.66 -4.46
N MET A 127 5.18 4.12 -3.78
CA MET A 127 5.97 3.25 -2.92
C MET A 127 5.16 2.69 -1.74
N LYS A 128 4.36 3.53 -1.07
CA LYS A 128 3.46 3.08 0.02
C LYS A 128 2.54 1.96 -0.45
N GLN A 129 1.92 2.10 -1.61
CA GLN A 129 1.05 1.07 -2.19
C GLN A 129 1.81 -0.24 -2.46
N ILE A 130 3.00 -0.16 -3.08
CA ILE A 130 3.82 -1.33 -3.37
C ILE A 130 4.25 -2.05 -2.09
N GLU A 131 4.67 -1.31 -1.07
CA GLU A 131 5.11 -1.88 0.21
C GLU A 131 3.93 -2.45 1.02
N ARG A 132 2.77 -1.79 1.03
CA ARG A 132 1.52 -2.34 1.59
C ARG A 132 1.16 -3.67 0.94
N ASP A 133 1.18 -3.74 -0.40
CA ASP A 133 0.91 -4.98 -1.14
C ASP A 133 1.89 -6.11 -0.77
N LYS A 134 3.18 -5.79 -0.63
CA LYS A 134 4.21 -6.77 -0.21
C LYS A 134 3.94 -7.25 1.23
N TYR A 135 3.63 -6.33 2.14
CA TYR A 135 3.36 -6.64 3.54
C TYR A 135 2.11 -7.52 3.69
N ILE A 136 1.00 -7.17 3.03
CA ILE A 136 -0.23 -7.97 3.03
C ILE A 136 0.05 -9.39 2.53
N LYS A 137 0.75 -9.51 1.39
CA LYS A 137 1.17 -10.82 0.86
C LYS A 137 2.02 -11.59 1.86
N TRP A 138 2.99 -10.93 2.50
CA TRP A 138 3.83 -11.56 3.51
C TRP A 138 3.02 -12.06 4.72
N VAL A 139 2.09 -11.26 5.25
CA VAL A 139 1.22 -11.67 6.38
C VAL A 139 0.40 -12.90 6.00
N LEU A 140 -0.23 -12.90 4.82
CA LEU A 140 -1.03 -14.03 4.36
C LEU A 140 -0.18 -15.29 4.16
N LEU A 141 0.96 -15.17 3.48
CA LEU A 141 1.86 -16.30 3.23
C LEU A 141 2.50 -16.87 4.51
N SER A 142 2.73 -16.03 5.53
CA SER A 142 3.36 -16.45 6.79
C SER A 142 2.38 -17.12 7.75
N ASN A 143 1.09 -16.79 7.68
CA ASN A 143 0.07 -17.27 8.62
C ASN A 143 -0.86 -18.34 8.03
N ILE A 144 -0.97 -18.40 6.70
CA ILE A 144 -1.85 -19.33 5.99
C ILE A 144 -0.99 -20.26 5.13
N ASP A 145 -0.94 -21.53 5.51
CA ASP A 145 -0.33 -22.58 4.67
C ASP A 145 -1.04 -22.64 3.32
N GLN A 146 -0.28 -22.31 2.27
CA GLN A 146 -0.81 -22.25 0.92
C GLN A 146 -1.15 -23.62 0.33
N HIS A 147 -0.60 -24.69 0.89
CA HIS A 147 -0.77 -26.06 0.39
C HIS A 147 -1.83 -26.84 1.17
N ASP A 148 -2.21 -26.38 2.37
CA ASP A 148 -3.31 -26.99 3.14
C ASP A 148 -4.67 -26.44 2.67
N TRP A 149 -5.16 -27.01 1.57
CA TRP A 149 -6.47 -26.69 1.01
C TRP A 149 -7.60 -26.82 2.03
N LYS A 150 -7.55 -27.86 2.89
CA LYS A 150 -8.61 -28.09 3.87
C LYS A 150 -8.61 -27.01 4.94
N MET A 151 -7.44 -26.53 5.37
CA MET A 151 -7.33 -25.41 6.30
C MET A 151 -7.87 -24.12 5.66
N LYS A 152 -7.57 -23.85 4.38
CA LYS A 152 -8.15 -22.71 3.67
C LYS A 152 -9.68 -22.76 3.63
N VAL A 153 -10.28 -23.91 3.29
CA VAL A 153 -11.75 -24.10 3.36
C VAL A 153 -12.26 -23.71 4.75
N ARG A 154 -11.62 -24.23 5.82
CA ARG A 154 -12.04 -23.95 7.21
C ARG A 154 -11.89 -22.48 7.58
N LEU A 155 -10.82 -21.80 7.14
CA LEU A 155 -10.66 -20.36 7.34
C LEU A 155 -11.77 -19.56 6.67
N VAL A 156 -12.10 -19.86 5.40
CA VAL A 156 -13.21 -19.19 4.70
C VAL A 156 -14.53 -19.46 5.42
N SER A 157 -14.79 -20.71 5.84
CA SER A 157 -16.00 -21.01 6.61
C SER A 157 -16.08 -20.19 7.89
N LYS A 158 -14.95 -20.01 8.60
CA LYS A 158 -14.88 -19.19 9.81
C LYS A 158 -15.06 -17.71 9.53
N TYR A 159 -14.49 -17.22 8.44
CA TYR A 159 -14.68 -15.85 7.98
C TYR A 159 -16.16 -15.58 7.65
N LEU A 160 -16.81 -16.44 6.86
CA LEU A 160 -18.24 -16.31 6.52
C LEU A 160 -19.13 -16.42 7.76
N GLN A 161 -18.78 -17.29 8.73
CA GLN A 161 -19.50 -17.38 9.99
C GLN A 161 -19.43 -16.07 10.79
N ARG A 162 -18.31 -15.35 10.71
CA ARG A 162 -18.09 -14.12 11.49
C ARG A 162 -18.65 -12.86 10.81
N TYR A 163 -18.49 -12.75 9.49
CA TYR A 163 -18.78 -11.53 8.74
C TYR A 163 -19.87 -11.72 7.67
N GLY A 164 -20.45 -12.92 7.55
CA GLY A 164 -21.39 -13.23 6.48
C GLY A 164 -22.64 -12.35 6.44
N GLU A 165 -23.05 -11.78 7.57
CA GLU A 165 -24.19 -10.86 7.64
C GLU A 165 -23.90 -9.50 6.99
N ASP A 166 -22.62 -9.07 6.99
CA ASP A 166 -22.17 -7.81 6.40
C ASP A 166 -21.77 -7.95 4.92
N LEU A 167 -21.69 -9.18 4.43
CA LEU A 167 -21.33 -9.46 3.04
C LEU A 167 -22.54 -9.35 2.09
N PRO A 168 -22.30 -9.02 0.81
CA PRO A 168 -23.31 -9.16 -0.22
C PRO A 168 -23.95 -10.57 -0.17
N PRO A 169 -25.29 -10.70 -0.28
CA PRO A 169 -25.98 -11.98 -0.15
C PRO A 169 -25.46 -13.06 -1.11
N GLN A 170 -24.94 -12.65 -2.28
CA GLN A 170 -24.33 -13.54 -3.24
C GLN A 170 -23.08 -14.23 -2.68
N LEU A 171 -22.23 -13.52 -1.93
CA LEU A 171 -21.02 -14.06 -1.33
C LEU A 171 -21.33 -14.83 -0.05
N ALA A 172 -22.25 -14.33 0.78
CA ALA A 172 -22.64 -14.96 2.04
C ALA A 172 -23.23 -16.38 1.83
N GLY A 173 -23.92 -16.60 0.71
CA GLY A 173 -24.52 -17.89 0.34
C GLY A 173 -23.60 -18.82 -0.46
N MET A 174 -22.39 -18.42 -0.83
CA MET A 174 -21.47 -19.27 -1.59
C MET A 174 -20.86 -20.36 -0.72
N ASP A 175 -20.54 -21.50 -1.35
CA ASP A 175 -19.81 -22.56 -0.66
C ASP A 175 -18.40 -22.06 -0.33
N PRO A 176 -17.88 -22.23 0.90
CA PRO A 176 -16.53 -21.84 1.27
C PRO A 176 -15.45 -22.33 0.29
N PHE A 177 -15.63 -23.49 -0.33
CA PHE A 177 -14.73 -24.04 -1.34
C PHE A 177 -14.57 -23.12 -2.57
N GLN A 178 -15.63 -22.41 -2.96
CA GLN A 178 -15.63 -21.51 -4.11
C GLN A 178 -14.90 -20.19 -3.85
N LEU A 179 -14.68 -19.86 -2.58
CA LEU A 179 -14.17 -18.55 -2.15
C LEU A 179 -12.72 -18.58 -1.69
N ILE A 180 -12.07 -19.74 -1.68
CA ILE A 180 -10.69 -19.91 -1.19
C ILE A 180 -9.70 -18.99 -1.90
N GLU A 181 -9.76 -18.92 -3.22
CA GLU A 181 -8.88 -18.07 -4.03
C GLU A 181 -9.20 -16.57 -3.84
N SER A 182 -10.39 -16.25 -3.30
CA SER A 182 -10.83 -14.89 -3.00
C SER A 182 -10.57 -14.48 -1.55
N LEU A 183 -10.02 -15.36 -0.70
CA LEU A 183 -9.77 -15.06 0.71
C LEU A 183 -8.99 -13.76 0.94
N PRO A 184 -7.93 -13.42 0.17
CA PRO A 184 -7.25 -12.13 0.31
C PRO A 184 -8.20 -10.94 0.09
N GLY A 185 -9.04 -10.99 -0.94
CA GLY A 185 -10.00 -9.93 -1.25
C GLY A 185 -11.15 -9.85 -0.23
N LEU A 186 -11.55 -10.97 0.36
CA LEU A 186 -12.51 -11.00 1.46
C LEU A 186 -11.94 -10.30 2.71
N ILE A 187 -10.69 -10.61 3.07
CA ILE A 187 -10.02 -9.93 4.19
C ILE A 187 -9.91 -8.42 3.93
N ASP A 188 -9.51 -8.03 2.73
CA ASP A 188 -9.40 -6.63 2.31
C ASP A 188 -10.75 -5.88 2.39
N THR A 189 -11.86 -6.55 2.08
CA THR A 189 -13.21 -5.97 2.17
C THR A 189 -13.55 -5.57 3.61
N VAL A 190 -13.24 -6.42 4.59
CA VAL A 190 -13.52 -6.14 6.00
C VAL A 190 -12.62 -5.03 6.53
N LEU A 191 -11.32 -5.08 6.20
CA LEU A 191 -10.38 -4.03 6.60
C LEU A 191 -10.77 -2.66 6.03
N SER A 192 -11.26 -2.64 4.79
CA SER A 192 -11.77 -1.42 4.15
C SER A 192 -13.07 -0.92 4.78
N ALA A 193 -13.95 -1.82 5.23
CA ALA A 193 -15.20 -1.45 5.90
C ALA A 193 -14.95 -0.92 7.31
N ASP A 194 -14.08 -1.57 8.09
CA ASP A 194 -13.70 -1.13 9.43
C ASP A 194 -13.04 0.26 9.41
N PHE A 195 -12.29 0.58 8.35
CA PHE A 195 -11.77 1.94 8.13
C PHE A 195 -12.87 2.99 7.99
N ILE A 196 -13.96 2.67 7.28
CA ILE A 196 -15.10 3.59 7.09
C ILE A 196 -15.82 3.84 8.42
N PHE A 197 -15.99 2.80 9.25
CA PHE A 197 -16.69 2.93 10.54
C PHE A 197 -15.81 3.51 11.66
N SER A 198 -14.49 3.35 11.57
CA SER A 198 -13.53 3.84 12.57
C SER A 198 -13.06 5.28 12.30
N ASN A 199 -13.28 5.83 11.11
CA ASN A 199 -12.80 7.17 10.74
C ASN A 199 -13.90 8.11 10.19
N PRO A 200 -14.84 8.58 11.03
CA PRO A 200 -15.87 9.53 10.61
C PRO A 200 -15.37 10.97 10.33
N TYR A 201 -14.06 11.27 10.41
CA TYR A 201 -13.53 12.65 10.42
C TYR A 201 -12.36 12.94 9.46
N ARG A 202 -12.21 12.26 8.31
CA ARG A 202 -11.25 12.67 7.25
C ARG A 202 -11.86 13.39 6.04
N HIS A 203 -13.03 14.01 6.22
CA HIS A 203 -13.53 15.09 5.34
C HIS A 203 -13.48 16.45 6.06
N SER A 204 -12.33 16.80 6.65
CA SER A 204 -12.02 18.18 7.00
C SER A 204 -11.05 18.75 5.97
N MET A 205 -11.58 19.67 5.19
CA MET A 205 -10.94 20.51 4.19
C MET A 205 -9.51 20.93 4.58
N ILE A 206 -8.58 20.80 3.64
CA ILE A 206 -7.39 21.66 3.60
C ILE A 206 -7.89 23.03 3.10
N PRO A 207 -7.84 24.11 3.88
CA PRO A 207 -8.00 25.44 3.31
C PRO A 207 -6.68 25.77 2.59
N PHE A 208 -6.77 26.01 1.28
CA PHE A 208 -5.68 26.66 0.54
C PHE A 208 -5.45 28.05 1.14
N PRO A 209 -4.20 28.45 1.45
CA PRO A 209 -3.89 29.85 1.70
C PRO A 209 -4.02 30.63 0.39
N GLN A 210 -4.69 31.79 0.46
CA GLN A 210 -4.71 32.80 -0.60
C GLN A 210 -3.41 33.58 -0.64
#